data_AF-A0A4Q3M4I1-F1
#
_entry.id   AF-A0A4Q3M4I1-F1
#
_cell.length_a   1.000
_cell.length_b   1.000
_cell.length_c   1.000
_cell.angle_alpha   90.00
_cell.angle_beta   90.00
_cell.angle_gamma   90.00
#
_symmetry.space_group_name_H-M   'P 1'
#
loop_
_entity.id
_entity.type
_entity.pdbx_description
1 polymer ?
#
loop_
_entity_poly.entity_id
_entity_poly.type
_entity_poly.pdbx_seq_one_letter_code
_entity_poly.pdbx_strand_id
1 'polypeptide(L)'
;MIKKWVAVAVFMGAGLVHAFAPQSGTWVMTAEENGQPGRGLSVDVQNTTFVMQMYAYESNGMPTFYLAVGEVADNQVTAPLKQYRGGRYFGSPAISGMEMGTAGNVTVRFTSGTTGFITFPNEAEKAISRFSFAYGAVPESLRGTWSFNSIGSEGLQSDLVELTKNVGASPNGNGLMTNASELFGCEHQVRGTLTGNVLCAKINASGQLLRSYVLVYSVNEGEGYSQTSGSGAQQMLQLRRITTPKGTGTGLIYKDAEASAPGAAAALLQHLEHLSATGVPQ
;
A
#
# COMPACT_ATOMS: atom_id res chain seq x y z
N MET A 1 58.15 -7.76 15.76
CA MET A 1 56.78 -7.49 16.27
C MET A 1 56.05 -6.59 15.28
N ILE A 2 55.26 -7.17 14.38
CA ILE A 2 54.54 -6.42 13.33
C ILE A 2 53.08 -6.32 13.77
N LYS A 3 52.65 -5.08 14.06
CA LYS A 3 51.32 -4.74 14.57
C LYS A 3 50.34 -4.73 13.39
N LYS A 4 49.43 -5.70 13.32
CA LYS A 4 48.37 -5.76 12.31
C LYS A 4 47.32 -4.70 12.65
N TRP A 5 47.15 -3.70 11.79
CA TRP A 5 46.02 -2.79 11.82
C TRP A 5 44.84 -3.47 11.12
N VAL A 6 43.77 -3.71 11.86
CA VAL A 6 42.48 -4.14 11.31
C VAL A 6 41.70 -2.87 10.98
N ALA A 7 41.53 -2.59 9.69
CA ALA A 7 40.60 -1.56 9.23
C ALA A 7 39.18 -2.11 9.37
N VAL A 8 38.40 -1.53 10.28
CA VAL A 8 36.95 -1.76 10.37
C VAL A 8 36.31 -0.95 9.24
N ALA A 9 35.93 -1.63 8.16
CA ALA A 9 35.10 -1.03 7.12
C ALA A 9 33.66 -0.94 7.67
N VAL A 10 33.25 0.27 8.06
CA VAL A 10 31.85 0.58 8.32
C VAL A 10 31.13 0.59 6.96
N PHE A 11 30.45 -0.51 6.64
CA PHE A 11 29.46 -0.51 5.58
C PHE A 11 28.28 0.36 6.05
N MET A 12 28.30 1.65 5.68
CA MET A 12 27.07 2.42 5.60
C MET A 12 26.21 1.75 4.53
N GLY A 13 25.23 0.97 4.97
CA GLY A 13 24.17 0.50 4.08
C GLY A 13 23.51 1.72 3.48
N ALA A 14 23.71 1.94 2.18
CA ALA A 14 22.87 2.84 1.42
C ALA A 14 21.45 2.26 1.51
N GLY A 15 20.64 2.81 2.41
CA GLY A 15 19.21 2.53 2.42
C GLY A 15 18.71 2.84 1.03
N LEU A 16 18.07 1.86 0.39
CA LEU A 16 17.34 2.13 -0.84
C LEU A 16 16.36 3.25 -0.51
N VAL A 17 16.54 4.42 -1.15
CA VAL A 17 15.53 5.47 -1.11
C VAL A 17 14.34 4.89 -1.85
N HIS A 18 13.43 4.29 -1.09
CA HIS A 18 12.20 3.76 -1.61
C HIS A 18 11.33 4.96 -2.02
N ALA A 19 11.20 5.15 -3.33
CA ALA A 19 10.14 5.99 -3.88
C ALA A 19 8.84 5.20 -3.74
N PHE A 20 8.17 5.34 -2.59
CA PHE A 20 6.81 4.84 -2.40
C PHE A 20 5.83 5.95 -2.80
N ALA A 21 4.78 5.60 -3.52
CA ALA A 21 3.64 6.48 -3.70
C ALA A 21 2.69 6.29 -2.50
N PRO A 22 2.20 7.37 -1.85
CA PRO A 22 1.20 7.23 -0.82
C PRO A 22 -0.08 6.61 -1.40
N GLN A 23 -0.68 5.70 -0.65
CA GLN A 23 -1.93 5.07 -1.05
C GLN A 23 -3.06 6.11 -1.10
N SER A 24 -3.83 6.08 -2.18
CA SER A 24 -5.00 6.93 -2.32
C SER A 24 -6.11 6.53 -1.33
N GLY A 25 -6.88 7.51 -0.88
CA GLY A 25 -8.08 7.34 -0.06
C GLY A 25 -8.02 8.05 1.28
N THR A 26 -8.72 7.54 2.29
CA THR A 26 -8.88 8.21 3.59
C THR A 26 -7.65 8.06 4.48
N TRP A 27 -7.19 9.19 5.03
CA TRP A 27 -6.13 9.29 6.01
C TRP A 27 -6.64 10.01 7.26
N VAL A 28 -6.02 9.70 8.40
CA VAL A 28 -6.36 10.28 9.69
C VAL A 28 -5.10 10.72 10.41
N MET A 29 -5.23 11.69 11.30
CA MET A 29 -4.20 11.95 12.32
C MET A 29 -4.24 10.79 13.31
N THR A 30 -3.16 10.01 13.38
CA THR A 30 -3.16 8.73 14.11
C THR A 30 -3.55 8.88 15.58
N ALA A 31 -3.12 9.98 16.23
CA ALA A 31 -3.46 10.27 17.62
C ALA A 31 -4.92 10.72 17.84
N GLU A 32 -5.64 11.08 16.78
CA GLU A 32 -7.03 11.55 16.82
C GLU A 32 -8.01 10.39 16.49
N GLU A 33 -7.52 9.18 16.21
CA GLU A 33 -8.32 7.98 15.91
C GLU A 33 -8.89 7.33 17.18
N ASN A 34 -9.90 7.96 17.77
CA ASN A 34 -10.53 7.53 19.03
C ASN A 34 -12.06 7.30 18.93
N GLY A 35 -12.60 7.30 17.71
CA GLY A 35 -14.03 7.12 17.43
C GLY A 35 -14.89 8.36 17.69
N GLN A 36 -14.31 9.49 18.09
CA GLN A 36 -15.03 10.76 18.26
C GLN A 36 -15.07 11.58 16.96
N PRO A 37 -16.07 12.47 16.80
CA PRO A 37 -16.08 13.43 15.71
C PRO A 37 -14.82 14.30 15.72
N GLY A 38 -14.28 14.56 14.53
CA GLY A 38 -13.06 15.33 14.39
C GLY A 38 -12.83 15.70 12.93
N ARG A 39 -11.56 15.70 12.54
CA ARG A 39 -11.11 16.01 11.19
C ARG A 39 -10.44 14.81 10.56
N GLY A 40 -10.37 14.82 9.24
CA GLY A 40 -9.69 13.78 8.48
C GLY A 40 -9.44 14.22 7.06
N LEU A 41 -8.73 13.36 6.34
CA LEU A 41 -8.13 13.68 5.07
C LEU A 41 -8.53 12.63 4.03
N SER A 42 -8.65 13.04 2.79
CA SER A 42 -8.56 12.17 1.62
C SER A 42 -7.35 12.61 0.83
N VAL A 43 -6.43 11.69 0.56
CA VAL A 43 -5.20 11.95 -0.19
C VAL A 43 -5.25 11.15 -1.48
N ASP A 44 -4.81 11.76 -2.58
CA ASP A 44 -4.51 11.09 -3.83
C ASP A 44 -3.25 11.71 -4.44
N VAL A 45 -2.39 10.87 -5.03
CA VAL A 45 -1.19 11.31 -5.74
C VAL A 45 -1.20 10.67 -7.12
N GLN A 46 -1.27 11.52 -8.15
CA GLN A 46 -1.26 11.10 -9.54
C GLN A 46 0.01 11.64 -10.20
N ASN A 47 0.92 10.75 -10.58
CA ASN A 47 2.30 11.11 -10.93
C ASN A 47 2.97 11.88 -9.77
N THR A 48 3.25 13.17 -9.93
CA THR A 48 3.75 14.06 -8.87
C THR A 48 2.68 15.01 -8.34
N THR A 49 1.45 14.98 -8.88
CA THR A 49 0.38 15.87 -8.44
C THR A 49 -0.30 15.30 -7.20
N PHE A 50 -0.10 15.96 -6.06
CA PHE A 50 -0.78 15.70 -4.81
C PHE A 50 -2.11 16.46 -4.76
N VAL A 51 -3.16 15.75 -4.36
CA VAL A 51 -4.46 16.33 -4.01
C VAL A 51 -4.83 15.83 -2.61
N MET A 52 -5.15 16.77 -1.72
CA MET A 52 -5.72 16.46 -0.41
C MET A 52 -6.99 17.24 -0.17
N GLN A 53 -8.03 16.52 0.22
CA GLN A 53 -9.28 17.08 0.71
C GLN A 53 -9.32 16.87 2.22
N MET A 54 -9.55 17.92 2.98
CA MET A 54 -9.68 17.85 4.43
C MET A 54 -11.07 18.27 4.83
N TYR A 55 -11.73 17.50 5.68
CA TYR A 55 -12.90 17.98 6.42
C TYR A 55 -12.47 18.36 7.83
N ALA A 56 -12.97 19.48 8.34
CA ALA A 56 -12.61 19.98 9.66
C ALA A 56 -13.65 20.99 10.17
N TYR A 57 -13.28 21.75 11.21
CA TYR A 57 -14.09 22.79 11.80
C TYR A 57 -13.30 24.11 11.83
N GLU A 58 -13.98 25.23 11.57
CA GLU A 58 -13.43 26.56 11.79
C GLU A 58 -13.33 26.87 13.30
N SER A 59 -12.64 27.96 13.67
CA SER A 59 -12.51 28.39 15.07
C SER A 59 -13.84 28.70 15.76
N ASN A 60 -14.89 28.98 14.98
CA ASN A 60 -16.26 29.17 15.45
C ASN A 60 -17.04 27.84 15.63
N GLY A 61 -16.40 26.69 15.37
CA GLY A 61 -17.00 25.36 15.47
C GLY A 61 -17.85 24.93 14.27
N MET A 62 -17.98 25.76 13.22
CA MET A 62 -18.73 25.39 12.02
C MET A 62 -17.92 24.41 11.16
N PRO A 63 -18.57 23.39 10.57
CA PRO A 63 -17.88 22.46 9.67
C PRO A 63 -17.41 23.19 8.41
N THR A 64 -16.25 22.79 7.92
CA THR A 64 -15.63 23.34 6.72
C THR A 64 -14.84 22.24 5.99
N PHE A 65 -14.42 22.55 4.78
CA PHE A 65 -13.51 21.69 4.03
C PHE A 65 -12.40 22.52 3.38
N TYR A 66 -11.25 21.88 3.18
CA TYR A 66 -10.08 22.46 2.53
C TYR A 66 -9.64 21.58 1.37
N LEU A 67 -9.11 22.21 0.33
CA LEU A 67 -8.41 21.56 -0.75
C LEU A 67 -6.96 22.02 -0.76
N ALA A 68 -6.02 21.07 -0.79
CA ALA A 68 -4.63 21.33 -1.09
C ALA A 68 -4.25 20.61 -2.37
N VAL A 69 -3.63 21.34 -3.29
CA VAL A 69 -3.05 20.79 -4.52
C VAL A 69 -1.61 21.27 -4.61
N GLY A 70 -0.69 20.34 -4.82
CA GLY A 70 0.74 20.65 -4.89
C GLY A 70 1.53 19.57 -5.61
N GLU A 71 2.83 19.77 -5.70
CA GLU A 71 3.75 18.80 -6.28
C GLU A 71 4.44 18.00 -5.17
N VAL A 72 4.50 16.68 -5.33
CA VAL A 72 5.31 15.80 -4.49
C VAL A 72 6.74 15.80 -5.02
N ALA A 73 7.68 16.25 -4.19
CA ALA A 73 9.11 16.16 -4.42
C ALA A 73 9.78 15.59 -3.17
N ASP A 74 10.65 14.60 -3.34
CA ASP A 74 11.35 13.92 -2.23
C ASP A 74 10.42 13.41 -1.11
N ASN A 75 9.31 12.80 -1.51
CA ASN A 75 8.22 12.32 -0.63
C ASN A 75 7.58 13.42 0.23
N GLN A 76 7.75 14.69 -0.15
CA GLN A 76 7.21 15.85 0.55
C GLN A 76 6.37 16.72 -0.38
N VAL A 77 5.40 17.42 0.20
CA VAL A 77 4.60 18.42 -0.49
C VAL A 77 4.34 19.58 0.47
N THR A 78 4.42 20.80 -0.05
CA THR A 78 3.89 21.98 0.62
C THR A 78 2.89 22.65 -0.30
N ALA A 79 1.67 22.86 0.20
CA ALA A 79 0.56 23.34 -0.61
C ALA A 79 -0.36 24.27 0.20
N PRO A 80 -1.01 25.27 -0.43
CA PRO A 80 -2.00 26.10 0.26
C PRO A 80 -3.26 25.30 0.59
N LEU A 81 -3.80 25.48 1.81
CA LEU A 81 -5.10 24.95 2.22
C LEU A 81 -6.22 25.90 1.80
N LYS A 82 -6.72 25.71 0.59
CA LYS A 82 -7.76 26.56 0.00
C LYS A 82 -9.13 26.27 0.58
N GLN A 83 -9.89 27.33 0.83
CA GLN A 83 -11.29 27.27 1.27
C GLN A 83 -12.24 27.72 0.15
N TYR A 84 -13.43 27.13 0.11
CA TYR A 84 -14.47 27.45 -0.87
C TYR A 84 -15.81 27.69 -0.19
N ARG A 85 -16.64 28.57 -0.74
CA ARG A 85 -18.01 28.84 -0.25
C ARG A 85 -18.99 29.09 -1.40
N GLY A 86 -20.29 29.07 -1.09
CA GLY A 86 -21.37 29.41 -2.02
C GLY A 86 -21.61 28.39 -3.15
N GLY A 87 -21.04 27.19 -3.05
CA GLY A 87 -21.16 26.15 -4.06
C GLY A 87 -22.48 25.36 -4.02
N ARG A 88 -22.63 24.45 -4.98
CA ARG A 88 -23.76 23.51 -5.05
C ARG A 88 -23.93 22.75 -3.73
N TYR A 89 -25.14 22.74 -3.20
CA TYR A 89 -25.51 21.95 -2.02
C TYR A 89 -26.43 20.79 -2.40
N PHE A 90 -26.62 19.84 -1.48
CA PHE A 90 -27.45 18.66 -1.74
C PHE A 90 -28.88 19.07 -2.10
N GLY A 91 -29.32 18.69 -3.30
CA GLY A 91 -30.65 19.04 -3.83
C GLY A 91 -30.76 20.41 -4.50
N SER A 92 -29.69 21.19 -4.63
CA SER A 92 -29.75 22.50 -5.31
C SER A 92 -29.63 22.39 -6.84
N PRO A 93 -30.05 23.42 -7.59
CA PRO A 93 -29.63 23.62 -8.97
C PRO A 93 -28.10 23.74 -9.12
N ALA A 94 -27.63 23.76 -10.36
CA ALA A 94 -26.22 23.97 -10.66
C ALA A 94 -25.75 25.36 -10.21
N ILE A 95 -24.82 25.40 -9.25
CA ILE A 95 -24.21 26.62 -8.72
C ILE A 95 -22.70 26.36 -8.56
N SER A 96 -21.88 27.31 -9.01
CA SER A 96 -20.42 27.26 -8.82
C SER A 96 -20.04 27.90 -7.49
N GLY A 97 -19.14 27.25 -6.76
CA GLY A 97 -18.53 27.84 -5.58
C GLY A 97 -17.46 28.86 -5.95
N MET A 98 -17.03 29.64 -4.96
CA MET A 98 -15.94 30.61 -5.07
C MET A 98 -14.84 30.26 -4.07
N GLU A 99 -13.58 30.40 -4.50
CA GLU A 99 -12.42 30.33 -3.61
C GLU A 99 -12.44 31.57 -2.70
N MET A 100 -12.43 31.34 -1.39
CA MET A 100 -12.49 32.42 -0.39
C MET A 100 -11.11 32.87 0.08
N GLY A 101 -10.09 32.04 -0.13
CA GLY A 101 -8.72 32.28 0.33
C GLY A 101 -8.05 30.98 0.81
N THR A 102 -6.99 31.14 1.60
CA THR A 102 -6.19 30.04 2.16
C THR A 102 -6.09 30.15 3.68
N ALA A 103 -6.11 29.02 4.39
CA ALA A 103 -5.80 28.95 5.82
C ALA A 103 -4.30 28.94 6.12
N GLY A 104 -3.45 29.04 5.08
CA GLY A 104 -2.00 28.91 5.14
C GLY A 104 -1.53 27.66 4.39
N ASN A 105 -0.24 27.34 4.51
CA ASN A 105 0.34 26.18 3.85
C ASN A 105 0.32 24.96 4.76
N VAL A 106 -0.12 23.83 4.21
CA VAL A 106 0.12 22.51 4.79
C VAL A 106 1.41 21.94 4.24
N THR A 107 2.19 21.29 5.09
CA THR A 107 3.33 20.47 4.68
C THR A 107 3.06 19.02 5.04
N VAL A 108 3.20 18.12 4.08
CA VAL A 108 3.09 16.67 4.28
C VAL A 108 4.40 16.02 3.89
N ARG A 109 4.88 15.10 4.72
CA ARG A 109 6.01 14.22 4.40
C ARG A 109 5.60 12.77 4.59
N PHE A 110 5.69 11.97 3.54
CA PHE A 110 5.36 10.57 3.60
C PHE A 110 6.58 9.77 4.07
N THR A 111 6.35 8.82 4.97
CA THR A 111 7.38 7.88 5.45
C THR A 111 7.19 6.49 4.88
N SER A 112 5.99 6.18 4.40
CA SER A 112 5.69 5.00 3.61
C SER A 112 4.41 5.24 2.78
N GLY A 113 3.99 4.28 1.96
CA GLY A 113 2.70 4.29 1.29
C GLY A 113 1.49 4.39 2.24
N THR A 114 1.64 4.08 3.52
CA THR A 114 0.55 4.06 4.52
C THR A 114 0.78 4.98 5.72
N THR A 115 1.94 5.62 5.83
CA THR A 115 2.31 6.47 6.96
C THR A 115 2.98 7.75 6.53
N GLY A 116 2.83 8.80 7.32
CA GLY A 116 3.49 10.07 7.09
C GLY A 116 3.28 11.02 8.25
N PHE A 117 3.65 12.27 8.02
CA PHE A 117 3.45 13.35 8.96
C PHE A 117 2.93 14.58 8.24
N ILE A 118 2.12 15.35 8.94
CA ILE A 118 1.47 16.55 8.44
C ILE A 118 1.71 17.70 9.41
N THR A 119 2.00 18.88 8.88
CA THR A 119 2.06 20.14 9.63
C THR A 119 1.02 21.08 9.03
N PHE A 120 0.01 21.40 9.83
CA PHE A 120 -0.98 22.41 9.48
C PHE A 120 -0.50 23.80 9.89
N PRO A 121 -1.02 24.87 9.29
CA PRO A 121 -0.76 26.23 9.73
C PRO A 121 -1.04 26.39 11.24
N ASN A 122 -0.05 26.87 11.99
CA ASN A 122 -0.11 27.10 13.44
C ASN A 122 -0.31 25.83 14.30
N GLU A 123 -0.08 24.64 13.76
CA GLU A 123 -0.05 23.40 14.55
C GLU A 123 1.36 22.79 14.54
N ALA A 124 1.69 22.09 15.62
CA ALA A 124 2.85 21.20 15.61
C ALA A 124 2.63 20.04 14.62
N GLU A 125 3.73 19.45 14.15
CA GLU A 125 3.68 18.28 13.28
C GLU A 125 2.93 17.11 13.94
N LYS A 126 2.10 16.41 13.15
CA LYS A 126 1.29 15.27 13.58
C LYS A 126 1.56 14.06 12.70
N ALA A 127 1.59 12.88 13.31
CA ALA A 127 1.60 11.62 12.56
C ALA A 127 0.25 11.40 11.87
N ILE A 128 0.30 10.93 10.62
CA ILE A 128 -0.86 10.52 9.83
C ILE A 128 -0.71 9.09 9.33
N SER A 129 -1.84 8.40 9.20
CA SER A 129 -1.90 7.03 8.71
C SER A 129 -3.08 6.81 7.76
N ARG A 130 -2.89 5.90 6.79
CA ARG A 130 -3.96 5.46 5.89
C ARG A 130 -5.01 4.71 6.70
N PHE A 131 -6.22 5.26 6.76
CA PHE A 131 -7.28 4.74 7.61
C PHE A 131 -7.86 3.42 7.09
N SER A 132 -7.94 2.43 7.98
CA SER A 132 -8.50 1.10 7.71
C SER A 132 -9.89 0.98 8.33
N PHE A 133 -10.94 1.03 7.51
CA PHE A 133 -12.33 0.95 7.97
C PHE A 133 -12.78 -0.44 8.44
N ALA A 134 -12.10 -1.50 7.97
CA ALA A 134 -12.61 -2.86 8.05
C ALA A 134 -11.59 -3.90 8.53
N TYR A 135 -10.32 -3.52 8.65
CA TYR A 135 -9.24 -4.49 8.92
C TYR A 135 -8.52 -4.12 10.21
N GLY A 136 -8.83 -4.84 11.28
CA GLY A 136 -7.97 -4.91 12.46
C GLY A 136 -6.77 -5.83 12.22
N ALA A 137 -5.73 -5.74 13.05
CA ALA A 137 -4.60 -6.66 13.03
C ALA A 137 -4.97 -8.01 13.65
N VAL A 138 -5.80 -8.79 12.95
CA VAL A 138 -6.28 -10.12 13.36
C VAL A 138 -6.02 -11.12 12.25
N PRO A 139 -5.91 -12.44 12.53
CA PRO A 139 -5.60 -13.42 11.49
C PRO A 139 -6.56 -13.38 10.30
N GLU A 140 -7.87 -13.30 10.58
CA GLU A 140 -8.91 -13.26 9.54
C GLU A 140 -8.82 -12.04 8.63
N SER A 141 -8.15 -10.96 9.07
CA SER A 141 -7.90 -9.82 8.20
C SER A 141 -6.83 -10.09 7.17
N LEU A 142 -6.16 -11.25 7.15
CA LEU A 142 -5.27 -11.70 6.08
C LEU A 142 -5.96 -12.64 5.07
N ARG A 143 -7.17 -13.15 5.38
CA ARG A 143 -7.91 -14.07 4.50
C ARG A 143 -8.17 -13.44 3.13
N GLY A 144 -7.99 -14.22 2.07
CA GLY A 144 -8.27 -13.83 0.69
C GLY A 144 -7.09 -14.12 -0.23
N THR A 145 -7.25 -13.71 -1.48
CA THR A 145 -6.26 -13.88 -2.53
C THR A 145 -5.43 -12.62 -2.65
N TRP A 146 -4.11 -12.80 -2.68
CA TRP A 146 -3.13 -11.73 -2.67
C TRP A 146 -2.10 -11.96 -3.77
N SER A 147 -1.82 -10.89 -4.51
CA SER A 147 -0.64 -10.81 -5.38
C SER A 147 0.50 -10.18 -4.60
N PHE A 148 1.63 -10.88 -4.52
CA PHE A 148 2.90 -10.41 -3.98
C PHE A 148 3.84 -10.19 -5.14
N ASN A 149 4.37 -8.98 -5.31
CA ASN A 149 5.29 -8.64 -6.39
C ASN A 149 6.59 -8.11 -5.76
N SER A 150 7.67 -8.85 -5.95
CA SER A 150 9.00 -8.49 -5.47
C SER A 150 9.87 -8.03 -6.63
N ILE A 151 10.62 -6.93 -6.44
CA ILE A 151 11.49 -6.35 -7.47
C ILE A 151 12.82 -5.95 -6.83
N GLY A 152 13.92 -6.27 -7.51
CA GLY A 152 15.25 -5.78 -7.15
C GLY A 152 16.36 -6.54 -7.87
N SER A 153 17.48 -6.75 -7.17
CA SER A 153 18.64 -7.49 -7.69
C SER A 153 18.35 -8.93 -8.10
N GLU A 154 17.29 -9.54 -7.56
CA GLU A 154 16.83 -10.89 -7.90
C GLU A 154 15.89 -10.92 -9.13
N GLY A 155 15.64 -9.76 -9.75
CA GLY A 155 14.66 -9.59 -10.81
C GLY A 155 13.23 -9.46 -10.27
N LEU A 156 12.25 -9.54 -11.18
CA LEU A 156 10.83 -9.54 -10.85
C LEU A 156 10.41 -10.94 -10.41
N GLN A 157 9.77 -11.05 -9.25
CA GLN A 157 9.16 -12.27 -8.74
C GLN A 157 7.71 -11.97 -8.37
N SER A 158 6.79 -12.81 -8.83
CA SER A 158 5.35 -12.66 -8.54
C SER A 158 4.80 -13.96 -7.96
N ASP A 159 4.18 -13.85 -6.78
CA ASP A 159 3.43 -14.94 -6.15
C ASP A 159 1.96 -14.55 -6.08
N LEU A 160 1.08 -15.48 -6.46
CA LEU A 160 -0.35 -15.38 -6.19
C LEU A 160 -0.70 -16.40 -5.11
N VAL A 161 -1.22 -15.91 -3.99
CA VAL A 161 -1.48 -16.73 -2.82
C VAL A 161 -2.91 -16.54 -2.36
N GLU A 162 -3.62 -17.63 -2.16
CA GLU A 162 -4.92 -17.64 -1.48
C GLU A 162 -4.75 -18.10 -0.04
N LEU A 163 -4.99 -17.20 0.93
CA LEU A 163 -4.94 -17.48 2.36
C LEU A 163 -6.33 -17.86 2.85
N THR A 164 -6.51 -19.11 3.29
CA THR A 164 -7.83 -19.69 3.57
C THR A 164 -7.91 -20.41 4.92
N LYS A 165 -6.79 -20.81 5.52
CA LYS A 165 -6.79 -21.61 6.75
C LYS A 165 -6.04 -20.91 7.86
N ASN A 166 -6.65 -20.78 9.04
CA ASN A 166 -5.95 -20.38 10.26
C ASN A 166 -5.45 -21.63 10.98
N VAL A 167 -4.15 -21.72 11.23
CA VAL A 167 -3.51 -22.91 11.85
C VAL A 167 -2.99 -22.65 13.27
N GLY A 168 -3.39 -21.54 13.89
CA GLY A 168 -2.95 -21.15 15.23
C GLY A 168 -1.77 -20.18 15.19
N ALA A 169 -1.44 -19.60 16.34
CA ALA A 169 -0.45 -18.53 16.45
C ALA A 169 0.97 -19.05 16.67
N SER A 170 1.96 -18.39 16.08
CA SER A 170 3.35 -18.52 16.51
C SER A 170 3.57 -17.81 17.86
N PRO A 171 4.70 -18.03 18.56
CA PRO A 171 4.97 -17.37 19.83
C PRO A 171 4.98 -15.83 19.78
N ASN A 172 5.26 -15.25 18.60
CA ASN A 172 5.34 -13.80 18.40
C ASN A 172 4.15 -13.22 17.63
N GLY A 173 3.29 -14.07 17.07
CA GLY A 173 2.17 -13.65 16.27
C GLY A 173 0.82 -13.87 16.95
N ASN A 174 -0.25 -13.66 16.20
CA ASN A 174 -1.63 -13.76 16.69
C ASN A 174 -2.50 -14.76 15.91
N GLY A 175 -1.90 -15.52 14.98
CA GLY A 175 -2.56 -16.55 14.17
C GLY A 175 -2.04 -16.58 12.73
N LEU A 176 -1.48 -17.73 12.34
CA LEU A 176 -0.95 -17.98 11.02
C LEU A 176 -2.07 -18.33 10.05
N MET A 177 -2.25 -17.49 9.03
CA MET A 177 -3.08 -17.79 7.87
C MET A 177 -2.23 -18.46 6.79
N THR A 178 -2.69 -19.59 6.26
CA THR A 178 -1.99 -20.37 5.23
C THR A 178 -2.84 -20.55 3.98
N ASN A 179 -2.16 -20.88 2.89
CA ASN A 179 -2.79 -21.47 1.72
C ASN A 179 -3.15 -22.95 1.96
N ALA A 180 -3.90 -23.53 1.01
CA ALA A 180 -4.39 -24.90 1.13
C ALA A 180 -3.28 -25.96 1.23
N SER A 181 -2.11 -25.71 0.63
CA SER A 181 -0.96 -26.61 0.71
C SER A 181 -0.09 -26.40 1.95
N GLU A 182 -0.37 -25.37 2.75
CA GLU A 182 0.43 -24.96 3.92
C GLU A 182 1.91 -24.64 3.59
N LEU A 183 2.23 -24.44 2.30
CA LEU A 183 3.56 -24.08 1.83
C LEU A 183 3.79 -22.56 1.81
N PHE A 184 2.73 -21.78 2.00
CA PHE A 184 2.79 -20.34 2.16
C PHE A 184 1.87 -19.91 3.30
N GLY A 185 2.37 -19.05 4.19
CA GLY A 185 1.54 -18.46 5.23
C GLY A 185 2.03 -17.09 5.67
N CYS A 186 1.10 -16.32 6.24
CA CYS A 186 1.30 -14.97 6.76
C CYS A 186 0.71 -14.83 8.17
N GLU A 187 1.36 -14.05 9.01
CA GLU A 187 0.93 -13.79 10.38
C GLU A 187 1.29 -12.38 10.83
N HIS A 188 0.34 -11.68 11.46
CA HIS A 188 0.62 -10.42 12.15
C HIS A 188 1.51 -10.67 13.36
N GLN A 189 2.64 -9.98 13.42
CA GLN A 189 3.57 -10.04 14.54
C GLN A 189 3.16 -9.04 15.62
N VAL A 190 2.89 -9.54 16.82
CA VAL A 190 2.42 -8.76 17.98
C VAL A 190 3.45 -8.70 19.11
N ARG A 191 4.55 -9.44 18.99
CA ARG A 191 5.70 -9.42 19.89
C ARG A 191 7.01 -9.51 19.11
N GLY A 192 8.11 -9.18 19.77
CA GLY A 192 9.46 -9.27 19.19
C GLY A 192 9.81 -8.10 18.25
N THR A 193 10.90 -8.25 17.51
CA THR A 193 11.50 -7.18 16.69
C THR A 193 10.66 -6.79 15.48
N LEU A 194 9.73 -7.65 15.05
CA LEU A 194 8.84 -7.40 13.91
C LEU A 194 7.44 -6.93 14.33
N THR A 195 7.23 -6.60 15.61
CA THR A 195 5.93 -6.13 16.11
C THR A 195 5.36 -5.02 15.22
N GLY A 196 4.08 -5.15 14.84
CA GLY A 196 3.39 -4.20 13.95
C GLY A 196 3.51 -4.52 12.46
N ASN A 197 4.32 -5.52 12.08
CA ASN A 197 4.40 -6.02 10.70
C ASN A 197 3.64 -7.33 10.54
N VAL A 198 3.34 -7.68 9.29
CA VAL A 198 2.98 -9.02 8.88
C VAL A 198 4.23 -9.73 8.38
N LEU A 199 4.49 -10.92 8.92
CA LEU A 199 5.55 -11.81 8.46
C LEU A 199 4.92 -12.93 7.64
N CYS A 200 5.40 -13.12 6.41
CA CYS A 200 5.04 -14.27 5.59
C CYS A 200 6.26 -15.13 5.27
N ALA A 201 6.02 -16.42 5.06
CA ALA A 201 7.03 -17.39 4.66
C ALA A 201 6.51 -18.29 3.55
N LYS A 202 7.39 -18.59 2.59
CA LYS A 202 7.22 -19.60 1.56
C LYS A 202 8.23 -20.71 1.79
N ILE A 203 7.75 -21.94 1.90
CA ILE A 203 8.58 -23.15 2.08
C ILE A 203 8.38 -24.12 0.92
N ASN A 204 9.29 -25.08 0.76
CA ASN A 204 9.08 -26.23 -0.12
C ASN A 204 8.46 -27.41 0.64
N ALA A 205 8.16 -28.49 -0.08
CA ALA A 205 7.55 -29.70 0.49
C ALA A 205 8.45 -30.44 1.51
N SER A 206 9.76 -30.15 1.55
CA SER A 206 10.67 -30.68 2.57
C SER A 206 10.82 -29.76 3.79
N GLY A 207 10.04 -28.68 3.87
CA GLY A 207 10.04 -27.74 4.99
C GLY A 207 11.16 -26.70 4.95
N GLN A 208 11.91 -26.60 3.86
CA GLN A 208 12.98 -25.60 3.72
C GLN A 208 12.39 -24.25 3.35
N LEU A 209 12.83 -23.19 4.05
CA LEU A 209 12.49 -21.82 3.70
C LEU A 209 13.03 -21.48 2.30
N LEU A 210 12.14 -21.00 1.44
CA LEU A 210 12.47 -20.49 0.12
C LEU A 210 12.52 -18.96 0.13
N ARG A 211 11.52 -18.32 0.75
CA ARG A 211 11.40 -16.87 0.77
C ARG A 211 10.68 -16.38 2.03
N SER A 212 11.09 -15.23 2.54
CA SER A 212 10.40 -14.50 3.60
C SER A 212 9.92 -13.14 3.09
N TYR A 213 8.86 -12.63 3.69
CA TYR A 213 8.26 -11.34 3.36
C TYR A 213 7.93 -10.62 4.66
N VAL A 214 8.33 -9.36 4.79
CA VAL A 214 7.97 -8.50 5.92
C VAL A 214 7.28 -7.29 5.33
N LEU A 215 6.05 -7.05 5.78
CA LEU A 215 5.19 -6.05 5.15
C LEU A 215 4.27 -5.37 6.15
N VAL A 216 3.80 -4.19 5.76
CA VAL A 216 2.61 -3.55 6.30
C VAL A 216 1.58 -3.45 5.20
N TYR A 217 0.29 -3.45 5.55
CA TYR A 217 -0.76 -3.22 4.57
C TYR A 217 -1.87 -2.38 5.20
N SER A 218 -2.54 -1.62 4.35
CA SER A 218 -3.78 -0.93 4.69
C SER A 218 -4.79 -1.22 3.59
N VAL A 219 -6.03 -1.47 4.02
CA VAL A 219 -7.13 -1.83 3.12
C VAL A 219 -6.78 -3.06 2.26
N ASN A 220 -6.50 -2.88 0.97
CA ASN A 220 -6.23 -3.95 0.01
C ASN A 220 -4.80 -3.86 -0.56
N GLU A 221 -3.96 -2.95 -0.05
CA GLU A 221 -2.65 -2.68 -0.61
C GLU A 221 -1.59 -2.71 0.49
N GLY A 222 -0.43 -3.27 0.17
CA GLY A 222 0.67 -3.38 1.12
C GLY A 222 2.02 -3.15 0.46
N GLU A 223 2.99 -2.90 1.31
CA GLU A 223 4.37 -2.63 0.94
C GLU A 223 5.33 -3.25 1.96
N GLY A 224 6.56 -3.48 1.55
CA GLY A 224 7.60 -3.95 2.45
C GLY A 224 8.81 -4.47 1.69
N TYR A 225 9.39 -5.55 2.20
CA TYR A 225 10.48 -6.23 1.53
C TYR A 225 10.31 -7.75 1.56
N SER A 226 10.99 -8.42 0.64
CA SER A 226 11.11 -9.86 0.63
C SER A 226 12.56 -10.30 0.45
N GLN A 227 12.89 -11.50 0.92
CA GLN A 227 14.25 -12.04 0.87
C GLN A 227 14.21 -13.52 0.54
N THR A 228 15.00 -13.93 -0.45
CA THR A 228 15.28 -15.36 -0.68
C THR A 228 16.05 -15.93 0.50
N SER A 229 15.73 -17.16 0.87
CA SER A 229 16.48 -17.89 1.90
C SER A 229 17.95 -18.01 1.53
N GLY A 230 18.84 -17.75 2.50
CA GLY A 230 20.29 -17.75 2.29
C GLY A 230 20.85 -16.53 1.54
N SER A 231 19.99 -15.62 1.08
CA SER A 231 20.39 -14.32 0.51
C SER A 231 20.31 -13.22 1.56
N GLY A 232 21.26 -12.29 1.55
CA GLY A 232 21.17 -11.04 2.31
C GLY A 232 20.41 -9.93 1.58
N ALA A 233 20.11 -10.09 0.29
CA ALA A 233 19.57 -9.04 -0.55
C ALA A 233 18.06 -8.85 -0.34
N GLN A 234 17.66 -7.70 0.21
CA GLN A 234 16.26 -7.30 0.30
C GLN A 234 15.74 -6.85 -1.07
N GLN A 235 14.61 -7.41 -1.48
CA GLN A 235 13.87 -6.98 -2.66
C GLN A 235 12.70 -6.11 -2.20
N MET A 236 12.38 -5.07 -2.95
CA MET A 236 11.16 -4.30 -2.77
C MET A 236 9.95 -5.19 -2.91
N LEU A 237 8.93 -4.98 -2.09
CA LEU A 237 7.69 -5.74 -2.15
C LEU A 237 6.50 -4.79 -2.26
N GLN A 238 5.62 -5.07 -3.22
CA GLN A 238 4.27 -4.52 -3.27
C GLN A 238 3.23 -5.64 -3.28
N LEU A 239 2.12 -5.39 -2.60
CA LEU A 239 1.04 -6.36 -2.46
C LEU A 239 -0.30 -5.75 -2.80
N ARG A 240 -1.15 -6.58 -3.41
CA ARG A 240 -2.56 -6.25 -3.62
C ARG A 240 -3.45 -7.44 -3.30
N ARG A 241 -4.42 -7.22 -2.43
CA ARG A 241 -5.54 -8.13 -2.23
C ARG A 241 -6.49 -8.00 -3.42
N ILE A 242 -6.85 -9.14 -3.99
CA ILE A 242 -7.70 -9.23 -5.18
C ILE A 242 -9.06 -9.87 -4.91
N THR A 243 -9.28 -10.42 -3.71
CA THR A 243 -10.59 -10.90 -3.23
C THR A 243 -10.89 -10.39 -1.82
N THR A 244 -12.16 -10.21 -1.51
CA THR A 244 -12.63 -9.98 -0.13
C THR A 244 -12.34 -11.22 0.73
N PRO A 245 -12.41 -11.13 2.08
CA PRO A 245 -12.32 -12.31 2.94
C PRO A 245 -13.33 -13.42 2.61
N LYS A 246 -14.44 -13.10 1.92
CA LYS A 246 -15.46 -14.06 1.48
C LYS A 246 -15.18 -14.66 0.10
N GLY A 247 -14.02 -14.39 -0.50
CA GLY A 247 -13.63 -14.89 -1.83
C GLY A 247 -14.22 -14.12 -3.01
N THR A 248 -15.03 -13.08 -2.78
CA THR A 248 -15.55 -12.24 -3.87
C THR A 248 -14.43 -11.37 -4.46
N GLY A 249 -14.23 -11.41 -5.77
CA GLY A 249 -13.22 -10.58 -6.45
C GLY A 249 -13.42 -9.08 -6.22
N THR A 250 -12.33 -8.35 -5.99
CA THR A 250 -12.34 -6.89 -5.81
C THR A 250 -12.19 -6.15 -7.14
N GLY A 251 -12.74 -6.69 -8.22
CA GLY A 251 -12.66 -6.15 -9.58
C GLY A 251 -11.64 -6.81 -10.52
N LEU A 252 -10.94 -7.86 -10.08
CA LEU A 252 -10.13 -8.73 -10.94
C LEU A 252 -10.86 -10.06 -11.14
N ILE A 253 -11.16 -10.40 -12.39
CA ILE A 253 -11.72 -11.72 -12.74
C ILE A 253 -10.54 -12.70 -12.83
N TYR A 254 -10.57 -13.74 -12.00
CA TYR A 254 -9.65 -14.86 -12.13
C TYR A 254 -10.07 -15.67 -13.36
N LYS A 255 -9.21 -15.77 -14.36
CA LYS A 255 -9.37 -16.75 -15.43
C LYS A 255 -9.02 -18.10 -14.78
N ASP A 256 -9.92 -19.07 -14.81
CA ASP A 256 -9.59 -20.44 -14.44
C ASP A 256 -8.33 -20.91 -15.19
N ALA A 257 -7.63 -21.90 -14.64
CA ALA A 257 -6.40 -22.46 -15.21
C ALA A 257 -6.51 -22.55 -16.74
N GLU A 258 -5.62 -21.86 -17.47
CA GLU A 258 -5.68 -21.84 -18.93
C GLU A 258 -5.60 -23.27 -19.46
N ALA A 259 -6.68 -23.71 -20.10
CA ALA A 259 -6.68 -24.98 -20.80
C ALA A 259 -5.60 -24.93 -21.88
N SER A 260 -4.63 -25.84 -21.82
CA SER A 260 -3.64 -26.00 -22.89
C SER A 260 -4.38 -26.43 -24.16
N ALA A 261 -4.27 -25.66 -25.24
CA ALA A 261 -4.80 -25.98 -26.56
C ALA A 261 -3.64 -26.17 -27.56
N PRO A 262 -3.06 -27.38 -27.67
CA PRO A 262 -2.01 -27.67 -28.63
C PRO A 262 -2.49 -27.35 -30.05
N GLY A 263 -1.74 -26.50 -30.77
CA GLY A 263 -2.08 -26.05 -32.13
C GLY A 263 -2.71 -24.65 -32.22
N ALA A 264 -3.15 -24.05 -31.12
CA ALA A 264 -3.72 -22.70 -31.12
C ALA A 264 -2.74 -21.60 -31.58
N ALA A 265 -1.43 -21.82 -31.43
CA ALA A 265 -0.38 -20.89 -31.85
C ALA A 265 -0.40 -20.62 -33.37
N ALA A 266 -0.70 -21.64 -34.19
CA ALA A 266 -0.77 -21.47 -35.64
C ALA A 266 -1.99 -20.63 -36.06
N ALA A 267 -3.12 -20.82 -35.40
CA ALA A 267 -4.32 -20.00 -35.62
C ALA A 267 -4.13 -18.55 -35.14
N LEU A 268 -3.44 -18.35 -34.01
CA LEU A 268 -3.05 -17.03 -33.51
C LEU A 268 -2.16 -16.30 -34.52
N LEU A 269 -1.15 -16.98 -35.07
CA LEU A 269 -0.26 -16.42 -36.09
C LEU A 269 -1.03 -16.04 -37.38
N GLN A 270 -1.92 -16.90 -37.85
CA GLN A 270 -2.77 -16.59 -39.02
C GLN A 270 -3.68 -15.39 -38.79
N HIS A 271 -4.27 -15.26 -37.60
CA HIS A 271 -5.11 -14.10 -37.28
C HIS A 271 -4.27 -12.82 -37.14
N LEU A 272 -3.07 -12.89 -36.57
CA LEU A 272 -2.15 -11.76 -36.50
C LEU A 272 -1.69 -11.31 -37.89
N GLU A 273 -1.33 -12.26 -38.76
CA GLU A 273 -0.97 -11.98 -40.17
C GLU A 273 -2.14 -11.32 -40.91
N HIS A 274 -3.34 -11.87 -40.78
CA HIS A 274 -4.54 -11.30 -41.40
C HIS A 274 -4.81 -9.87 -40.91
N LEU A 275 -4.87 -9.65 -39.59
CA LEU A 275 -5.11 -8.32 -39.01
C LEU A 275 -4.00 -7.31 -39.36
N SER A 276 -2.75 -7.77 -39.50
CA SER A 276 -1.64 -6.92 -39.93
C SER A 276 -1.75 -6.50 -41.40
N ALA A 277 -2.31 -7.37 -42.25
CA ALA A 277 -2.46 -7.13 -43.68
C ALA A 277 -3.72 -6.30 -44.00
N THR A 278 -4.78 -6.45 -43.22
CA THR A 278 -6.09 -5.83 -43.49
C THR A 278 -6.43 -4.68 -42.55
N GLY A 279 -5.64 -4.46 -41.50
CA GLY A 279 -5.96 -3.55 -40.40
C GLY A 279 -6.96 -4.17 -39.42
N VAL A 280 -7.02 -3.62 -38.20
CA VAL A 280 -8.00 -4.01 -37.19
C VAL A 280 -9.36 -3.40 -37.57
N PRO A 281 -10.44 -4.20 -37.69
CA PRO A 281 -11.76 -3.64 -37.91
C PRO A 281 -12.14 -2.73 -36.73
N GLN A 282 -12.71 -1.56 -37.02
CA GLN A 282 -13.29 -0.70 -35.99
C GLN A 282 -14.56 -1.31 -35.39
#